data_AF-A0A1H4YST4-F1
#
_entry.id   AF-A0A1H4YST4-F1
#
_cell.length_a   1.000
_cell.length_b   1.000
_cell.length_c   1.000
_cell.angle_alpha   90.00
_cell.angle_beta   90.00
_cell.angle_gamma   90.00
#
_symmetry.space_group_name_H-M   'P 1'
#
loop_
_entity.id
_entity.type
_entity.pdbx_description
1 polymer ?
#
loop_
_entity_poly.entity_id
_entity_poly.type
_entity_poly.pdbx_seq_one_letter_code
_entity_poly.pdbx_strand_id
1 'polypeptide(L)' 'MSGTARPGDPDRETVNGEAADPDPAPAEPEGGESACWLDRVCADCGAIQDTAPFARCARCGAPRE' A
#
# COMPACT_ATOMS: atom_id res chain seq x y z
N MET A 1 5.92 -7.09 55.23
CA MET A 1 5.63 -8.10 54.20
C MET A 1 6.36 -7.68 52.94
N SER A 2 7.14 -8.62 52.42
CA SER A 2 8.43 -8.40 51.78
C SER A 2 8.38 -7.98 50.32
N GLY A 3 9.44 -7.29 49.90
CA GLY A 3 9.68 -6.79 48.56
C GLY A 3 9.85 -7.87 47.51
N THR A 4 9.65 -7.41 46.29
CA THR A 4 9.57 -8.13 45.02
C THR A 4 10.94 -8.60 44.49
N ALA A 5 10.90 -9.82 43.92
CA ALA A 5 11.73 -10.39 42.83
C ALA A 5 13.21 -10.73 43.05
N ARG A 6 13.63 -11.89 42.47
CA ARG A 6 14.81 -12.20 41.61
C ARG A 6 14.80 -13.72 41.25
N PRO A 7 15.61 -14.26 40.30
CA PRO A 7 15.63 -14.02 38.85
C PRO A 7 15.80 -15.32 37.99
N GLY A 8 15.35 -15.30 36.73
CA GLY A 8 15.96 -16.00 35.58
C GLY A 8 15.75 -17.51 35.39
N ASP A 9 15.17 -17.88 34.23
CA ASP A 9 15.83 -18.78 33.28
C ASP A 9 15.31 -18.50 31.85
N PRO A 10 16.16 -18.09 30.89
CA PRO A 10 15.79 -17.97 29.50
C PRO A 10 16.07 -19.29 28.81
N ASP A 11 15.06 -20.16 28.67
CA ASP A 11 15.10 -21.15 27.60
C ASP A 11 14.83 -20.42 26.28
N ARG A 12 15.88 -19.72 25.85
CA ARG A 12 16.03 -19.12 24.54
C ARG A 12 16.67 -20.21 23.69
N GLU A 13 15.94 -21.28 23.40
CA GLU A 13 16.35 -22.23 22.38
C GLU A 13 16.14 -21.57 21.01
N THR A 14 17.08 -20.70 20.65
CA THR A 14 17.35 -20.30 19.28
C THR A 14 17.78 -21.53 18.50
N VAL A 15 16.81 -22.28 17.97
CA VAL A 15 17.02 -23.07 16.76
C VAL A 15 16.96 -22.10 15.58
N ASN A 16 18.11 -21.48 15.33
CA ASN A 16 18.41 -20.91 14.01
C ASN A 16 18.41 -22.08 13.01
N GLY A 17 17.27 -22.28 12.36
CA GLY A 17 17.15 -23.10 11.17
C GLY A 17 17.52 -22.25 9.96
N GLU A 18 18.81 -22.27 9.64
CA GLU A 18 19.37 -21.79 8.38
C GLU A 18 18.60 -22.37 7.19
N ALA A 19 17.94 -21.52 6.42
CA ALA A 19 17.82 -21.69 4.98
C ALA A 19 17.78 -20.29 4.39
N ALA A 20 18.97 -19.72 4.29
CA ALA A 20 19.23 -18.64 3.35
C ALA A 20 18.90 -19.15 1.95
N ASP A 21 17.76 -18.71 1.43
CA ASP A 21 17.57 -18.59 0.01
C ASP A 21 16.92 -17.24 -0.24
N PRO A 22 17.71 -16.15 -0.36
CA PRO A 22 17.21 -15.00 -1.09
C PRO A 22 17.37 -15.35 -2.56
N ASP A 23 16.46 -16.13 -3.13
CA ASP A 23 16.13 -15.95 -4.53
C ASP A 23 15.42 -14.59 -4.59
N PRO A 24 16.04 -13.51 -5.08
CA PRO A 24 15.28 -12.32 -5.41
C PRO A 24 14.46 -12.71 -6.63
N ALA A 25 13.31 -13.34 -6.39
CA ALA A 25 12.24 -13.36 -7.37
C ALA A 25 12.13 -11.91 -7.87
N PRO A 26 12.20 -11.67 -9.19
CA PRO A 26 12.06 -10.32 -9.71
C PRO A 26 10.75 -9.80 -9.14
N ALA A 27 10.84 -8.78 -8.28
CA ALA A 27 9.68 -8.12 -7.73
C ALA A 27 8.86 -7.69 -8.94
N GLU A 28 7.71 -8.36 -9.12
CA GLU A 28 6.67 -7.96 -10.05
C GLU A 28 6.53 -6.44 -9.92
N PRO A 29 6.43 -5.67 -11.02
CA PRO A 29 6.29 -4.22 -10.89
C PRO A 29 5.13 -3.94 -9.94
N GLU A 30 5.42 -3.42 -8.75
CA GLU A 30 4.45 -3.05 -7.72
C GLU A 30 3.66 -1.79 -8.18
N GLY A 31 3.00 -1.91 -9.33
CA GLY A 31 2.01 -0.99 -9.84
C GLY A 31 0.64 -1.58 -9.56
N GLY A 32 0.17 -1.41 -8.32
CA GLY A 32 -1.22 -1.69 -7.97
C GLY A 32 -2.14 -0.94 -8.93
N GLU A 33 -3.19 -1.62 -9.39
CA GLU A 33 -4.22 -1.13 -10.31
C GLU A 33 -4.37 0.39 -10.24
N SER A 34 -3.99 1.10 -11.33
CA SER A 34 -4.22 2.55 -11.44
C SER A 34 -5.65 2.79 -11.01
N ALA A 35 -5.81 3.52 -9.91
CA ALA A 35 -7.05 3.44 -9.18
C ALA A 35 -8.20 3.79 -10.12
N CYS A 36 -9.11 2.85 -10.39
CA CYS A 36 -10.10 2.94 -11.47
C CYS A 36 -10.99 4.19 -11.40
N TRP A 37 -10.92 4.94 -10.29
CA TRP A 37 -11.56 6.23 -10.07
C TRP A 37 -10.77 7.43 -10.63
N LEU A 38 -9.46 7.34 -10.87
CA LEU A 38 -8.66 8.42 -11.47
C LEU A 38 -9.13 8.77 -12.88
N ASP A 39 -9.66 7.80 -13.62
CA ASP A 39 -10.26 8.02 -14.95
C ASP A 39 -11.47 8.95 -14.91
N ARG A 40 -12.08 9.11 -13.72
CA ARG A 40 -13.21 10.00 -13.47
C ARG A 40 -12.79 11.37 -12.96
N VAL A 41 -11.52 11.62 -12.65
CA VAL A 41 -11.07 12.89 -12.08
C VAL A 41 -10.67 13.86 -13.19
N CYS A 42 -11.20 15.08 -13.15
CA CYS A 42 -10.75 16.16 -14.03
C CYS A 42 -9.36 16.67 -13.62
N ALA A 43 -8.41 16.71 -14.57
CA ALA A 43 -7.05 17.18 -14.35
C ALA A 43 -6.98 18.68 -13.98
N ASP A 44 -7.88 19.52 -14.52
CA ASP A 44 -7.89 20.95 -14.23
C ASP A 44 -8.44 21.31 -12.85
N CYS A 45 -9.55 20.69 -12.44
CA CYS A 45 -10.30 21.14 -11.25
C CYS A 45 -10.47 20.08 -10.16
N GLY A 46 -9.99 18.85 -10.38
CA GLY A 46 -10.09 17.74 -9.42
C GLY A 46 -11.50 17.22 -9.19
N ALA A 47 -12.49 17.63 -9.99
CA ALA A 47 -13.86 17.15 -9.87
C ALA A 47 -13.95 15.66 -10.27
N ILE A 48 -14.66 14.87 -9.46
CA ILE A 48 -14.99 13.49 -9.79
C ILE A 48 -16.26 13.49 -10.65
N GLN A 49 -16.16 12.93 -11.84
CA GLN A 49 -17.24 12.77 -12.79
C GLN A 49 -18.02 11.48 -12.51
N ASP A 50 -19.33 11.51 -12.78
CA ASP A 50 -20.21 10.35 -12.58
C ASP A 50 -19.89 9.22 -13.58
N THR A 51 -19.52 9.61 -14.80
CA THR A 51 -19.15 8.71 -15.90
C THR A 51 -17.67 8.85 -16.27
N ALA A 52 -17.02 7.70 -16.49
CA ALA A 52 -15.73 7.60 -17.18
C ALA A 52 -15.87 6.71 -18.42
N PRO A 53 -15.22 7.07 -19.54
CA PRO A 53 -14.54 8.35 -19.78
C PRO A 53 -15.55 9.50 -19.98
N PHE A 54 -15.17 10.72 -19.62
CA PHE A 54 -15.92 11.95 -19.92
C PHE A 54 -15.23 12.76 -21.02
N ALA A 55 -15.98 13.47 -21.87
CA ALA A 55 -15.39 14.35 -22.89
C ALA A 55 -15.11 15.77 -22.36
N ARG A 56 -15.97 16.25 -21.44
CA ARG A 56 -15.82 17.54 -20.75
C ARG A 56 -16.25 17.43 -19.30
N CYS A 57 -15.54 18.13 -18.41
CA CYS A 57 -15.89 18.19 -17.00
C CYS A 57 -17.21 18.94 -16.81
N ALA A 58 -18.16 18.31 -16.09
CA ALA A 58 -19.45 18.92 -15.76
C ALA A 58 -19.33 20.12 -14.80
N ARG A 59 -18.18 20.28 -14.11
CA ARG A 59 -17.93 21.36 -13.17
C ARG A 59 -17.27 22.58 -13.83
N CYS A 60 -16.16 22.39 -14.54
CA CYS A 60 -15.38 23.49 -15.10
C CYS A 60 -15.46 23.62 -16.63
N GLY A 61 -15.99 22.61 -17.34
CA GLY A 61 -16.08 22.59 -18.79
C GLY A 61 -14.80 22.24 -19.55
N ALA A 62 -13.69 22.01 -18.84
CA ALA A 62 -12.41 21.58 -19.42
C ALA A 62 -12.51 20.21 -20.10
N PRO A 63 -11.69 19.93 -21.14
CA PRO A 63 -11.55 18.59 -21.70
C PRO A 63 -11.00 17.59 -20.66
N ARG A 64 -10.97 16.29 -21.01
CA ARG A 64 -10.48 15.24 -20.09
C ARG A 64 -8.95 15.15 -20.01
N GLU A 65 -8.24 15.65 -21.02
CA GLU A 65 -6.78 15.60 -21.14
C GLU A 65 -6.10 16.78 -20.44
#